data_AF-L1LF59-F1
#
_entry.id   AF-L1LF59-F1
#
_cell.length_a   1.000
_cell.length_b   1.000
_cell.length_c   1.000
_cell.angle_alpha   90.00
_cell.angle_beta   90.00
_cell.angle_gamma   90.00
#
_symmetry.space_group_name_H-M   'P 1'
#
loop_
_entity.id
_entity.type
_entity.pdbx_description
1 polymer ?
#
loop_
_entity_poly.entity_id
_entity_poly.type
_entity_poly.pdbx_seq_one_letter_code
_entity_poly.pdbx_strand_id
1 'polypeptide(L)'
;MSKKRKRNDPVDEEGRKASKAEEKARLFEKSKLFPKIVGVCYEKTQATWIATWRANGKTCHKYFSTSTLGFEEAYHRAVSCRITNIQKKKNLFKHDISALQSQASSENVLIETSIFPLSTQEPNTEEHYRLKMHKCALYCILEDLKWNSPRTVPHMDVDSLKTLNEIIDKHILNIWHSTDISQIQKYLDMFQPFLDLHMLPNTLDIKEQADYVHAIYEMPV
;
A
#
# COMPACT_ATOMS: atom_id res chain seq x y z
N MET A 1 8.48 60.33 -14.03
CA MET A 1 9.34 59.45 -13.20
C MET A 1 9.13 58.00 -13.63
N SER A 2 10.02 57.46 -14.48
CA SER A 2 9.89 56.10 -15.02
C SER A 2 10.44 55.07 -14.03
N LYS A 3 9.58 54.18 -13.53
CA LYS A 3 9.98 53.03 -12.71
C LYS A 3 10.75 52.03 -13.60
N LYS A 4 12.07 52.06 -13.53
CA LYS A 4 12.97 51.14 -14.22
C LYS A 4 12.75 49.74 -13.62
N ARG A 5 12.18 48.81 -14.40
CA ARG A 5 12.13 47.38 -14.06
C ARG A 5 13.57 46.89 -13.95
N LYS A 6 13.98 46.48 -12.74
CA LYS A 6 15.28 45.85 -12.46
C LYS A 6 15.29 44.54 -13.27
N ARG A 7 16.09 44.50 -14.35
CA ARG A 7 16.34 43.27 -15.11
C ARG A 7 17.12 42.36 -14.17
N ASN A 8 16.59 41.20 -13.82
CA ASN A 8 17.35 40.18 -13.11
C ASN A 8 18.53 39.75 -14.01
N ASP A 9 19.74 39.73 -13.46
CA ASP A 9 20.92 39.32 -14.20
C ASP A 9 20.84 37.80 -14.53
N PRO A 10 21.14 37.38 -15.78
CA PRO A 10 21.00 35.99 -16.22
C PRO A 10 21.80 34.98 -15.40
N VAL A 11 22.91 35.43 -14.80
CA VAL A 11 23.89 34.61 -14.07
C VAL A 11 23.31 34.06 -12.76
N ASP A 12 22.44 34.80 -12.08
CA ASP A 12 21.82 34.38 -10.81
C ASP A 12 20.64 33.41 -11.03
N GLU A 13 19.96 33.52 -12.17
CA GLU A 13 18.84 32.66 -12.55
C GLU A 13 19.34 31.24 -12.93
N GLU A 14 20.48 31.16 -13.61
CA GLU A 14 21.14 29.90 -13.99
C GLU A 14 21.62 29.13 -12.74
N GLY A 15 22.29 29.82 -11.81
CA GLY A 15 22.77 29.22 -10.55
C GLY A 15 21.65 28.71 -9.66
N ARG A 16 20.53 29.46 -9.57
CA ARG A 16 19.34 29.03 -8.83
C ARG A 16 18.66 27.82 -9.47
N LYS A 17 18.65 27.72 -10.80
CA LYS A 17 18.12 26.54 -11.51
C LYS A 17 19.00 25.31 -11.29
N ALA A 18 20.32 25.47 -11.34
CA ALA A 18 21.27 24.39 -11.08
C ALA A 18 21.14 23.85 -9.65
N SER A 19 21.07 24.73 -8.65
CA SER A 19 20.86 24.34 -7.24
C SER A 19 19.56 23.55 -7.03
N LYS A 20 18.45 23.99 -7.65
CA LYS A 20 17.18 23.26 -7.60
C LYS A 20 17.26 21.91 -8.30
N ALA A 21 17.99 21.80 -9.40
CA ALA A 21 18.15 20.53 -10.11
C ALA A 21 18.94 19.52 -9.27
N GLU A 22 19.97 19.97 -8.57
CA GLU A 22 20.76 19.15 -7.65
C GLU A 22 19.91 18.69 -6.45
N GLU A 23 19.12 19.58 -5.86
CA GLU A 23 18.19 19.23 -4.78
C GLU A 23 17.17 18.17 -5.24
N LYS A 24 16.58 18.33 -6.42
CA LYS A 24 15.67 17.33 -7.00
C LYS A 24 16.36 15.98 -7.23
N ALA A 25 17.62 15.98 -7.66
CA ALA A 25 18.39 14.74 -7.81
C ALA A 25 18.64 14.05 -6.47
N ARG A 26 18.97 14.82 -5.42
CA ARG A 26 19.13 14.28 -4.05
C ARG A 26 17.84 13.68 -3.53
N LEU A 27 16.71 14.36 -3.71
CA LEU A 27 15.40 13.84 -3.31
C LEU A 27 15.02 12.58 -4.09
N PHE A 28 15.37 12.50 -5.37
CA PHE A 28 15.17 11.29 -6.18
C PHE A 28 15.98 10.10 -5.65
N GLU A 29 17.25 10.29 -5.31
CA GLU A 29 18.05 9.22 -4.69
C GLU A 29 17.49 8.85 -3.31
N LYS A 30 17.09 9.84 -2.49
CA LYS A 30 16.42 9.60 -1.20
C LYS A 30 15.14 8.78 -1.38
N SER A 31 14.38 8.98 -2.45
CA SER A 31 13.12 8.24 -2.69
C SER A 31 13.32 6.74 -2.88
N LYS A 32 14.50 6.32 -3.37
CA LYS A 32 14.82 4.90 -3.56
C LYS A 32 15.03 4.16 -2.24
N LEU A 33 15.28 4.89 -1.15
CA LEU A 33 15.44 4.35 0.20
C LEU A 33 14.08 4.08 0.89
N PHE A 34 12.99 4.59 0.32
CA PHE A 34 11.65 4.42 0.88
C PHE A 34 11.02 3.12 0.36
N PRO A 35 10.15 2.48 1.16
CA PRO A 35 9.43 1.29 0.71
C PRO A 35 8.67 1.55 -0.59
N LYS A 36 8.83 0.67 -1.58
CA LYS A 36 8.09 0.78 -2.84
C LYS A 36 6.68 0.26 -2.65
N ILE A 37 5.69 1.15 -2.71
CA ILE A 37 4.28 0.78 -2.63
C ILE A 37 3.69 0.75 -4.04
N VAL A 38 3.03 -0.34 -4.42
CA VAL A 38 2.44 -0.49 -5.76
C VAL A 38 1.40 0.62 -6.02
N GLY A 39 1.62 1.35 -7.11
CA GLY A 39 0.83 2.51 -7.47
C GLY A 39 1.27 3.79 -6.75
N VAL A 40 2.35 3.80 -5.97
CA VAL A 40 2.99 5.02 -5.47
C VAL A 40 4.39 5.11 -6.05
N CYS A 41 4.70 6.21 -6.75
CA CYS A 41 6.03 6.43 -7.31
C CYS A 41 6.48 7.87 -7.09
N TYR A 42 7.79 8.10 -7.15
CA TYR A 42 8.35 9.43 -7.05
C TYR A 42 8.74 9.97 -8.44
N GLU A 43 8.26 11.16 -8.78
CA GLU A 43 8.57 11.85 -10.02
C GLU A 43 9.70 12.86 -9.81
N LYS A 44 10.86 12.59 -10.44
CA LYS A 44 12.08 13.40 -10.34
C LYS A 44 11.90 14.84 -10.82
N THR A 45 11.18 15.05 -11.92
CA THR A 45 11.09 16.35 -12.58
C THR A 45 10.34 17.37 -11.74
N GLN A 46 9.23 16.94 -11.13
CA GLN A 46 8.39 17.79 -10.28
C GLN A 46 8.74 17.70 -8.80
N ALA A 47 9.57 16.72 -8.41
CA ALA A 47 9.82 16.38 -7.01
C ALA A 47 8.51 16.09 -6.26
N THR A 48 7.76 15.13 -6.78
CA THR A 48 6.39 14.84 -6.33
C THR A 48 6.19 13.35 -6.14
N TRP A 49 5.57 12.96 -5.03
CA TRP A 49 5.02 11.62 -4.88
C TRP A 49 3.69 11.50 -5.59
N ILE A 50 3.54 10.47 -6.42
CA ILE A 50 2.35 10.22 -7.23
C ILE A 50 1.68 8.95 -6.72
N ALA A 51 0.44 9.07 -6.28
CA ALA A 51 -0.44 7.93 -6.03
C ALA A 51 -1.30 7.66 -7.27
N THR A 52 -1.38 6.40 -7.68
CA THR A 52 -2.05 5.92 -8.88
C THR A 52 -3.02 4.81 -8.50
N TRP A 53 -4.24 4.88 -9.02
CA TRP A 53 -5.27 3.85 -8.83
C TRP A 53 -6.17 3.72 -10.05
N ARG A 54 -7.00 2.68 -10.08
CA ARG A 54 -8.02 2.52 -11.12
C ARG A 54 -9.41 2.71 -10.50
N ALA A 55 -10.21 3.60 -11.08
CA ALA A 55 -11.60 3.83 -10.72
C ALA A 55 -12.44 3.89 -11.99
N ASN A 56 -13.59 3.21 -12.02
CA ASN A 56 -14.54 3.21 -13.15
C ASN A 56 -13.87 2.89 -14.51
N GLY A 57 -12.96 1.90 -14.53
CA GLY A 57 -12.23 1.50 -15.73
C GLY A 57 -11.12 2.48 -16.18
N LYS A 58 -10.93 3.61 -15.49
CA LYS A 58 -9.92 4.62 -15.81
C LYS A 58 -8.82 4.66 -14.78
N THR A 59 -7.59 4.95 -15.22
CA THR A 59 -6.46 5.21 -14.32
C THR A 59 -6.54 6.64 -13.80
N CYS A 60 -6.46 6.81 -12.49
CA CYS A 60 -6.48 8.08 -11.78
C CYS A 60 -5.14 8.29 -11.07
N HIS A 61 -4.72 9.55 -10.98
CA HIS A 61 -3.47 9.96 -10.35
C HIS A 61 -3.70 11.10 -9.36
N LYS A 62 -2.93 11.14 -8.28
CA LYS A 62 -2.89 12.25 -7.34
C LYS A 62 -1.44 12.57 -6.97
N TYR A 63 -1.13 13.86 -6.98
CA TYR A 63 0.21 14.40 -6.84
C TYR A 63 0.38 15.04 -5.47
N PHE A 64 1.48 14.73 -4.80
CA PHE A 64 1.86 15.25 -3.49
C PHE A 64 3.27 15.85 -3.59
N SER A 65 3.33 17.18 -3.79
CA SER A 65 4.59 17.89 -3.98
C SER A 65 5.41 17.95 -2.69
N THR A 66 6.70 17.63 -2.78
CA THR A 66 7.61 17.72 -1.65
C THR A 66 7.97 19.15 -1.29
N SER A 67 7.78 20.11 -2.21
CA SER A 67 8.01 21.54 -1.93
C SER A 67 6.96 22.13 -0.99
N THR A 68 5.75 21.54 -0.97
CA THR A 68 4.62 22.06 -0.19
C THR A 68 4.44 21.31 1.11
N LEU A 69 4.64 20.00 1.09
CA LEU A 69 4.37 19.11 2.23
C LEU A 69 5.63 18.67 2.97
N GLY A 70 6.81 18.80 2.36
CA GLY A 70 8.01 18.10 2.80
C GLY A 70 8.10 16.69 2.21
N PHE A 71 9.31 16.14 2.17
CA PHE A 71 9.59 14.90 1.44
C PHE A 71 8.87 13.66 2.01
N GLU A 72 8.96 13.47 3.33
CA GLU A 72 8.40 12.31 4.05
C GLU A 72 6.88 12.40 4.20
N GLU A 73 6.38 13.58 4.55
CA GLU A 73 4.94 13.81 4.67
C GLU A 73 4.22 13.65 3.31
N ALA A 74 4.85 14.09 2.22
CA ALA A 74 4.33 13.85 0.88
C ALA A 74 4.25 12.35 0.54
N TYR A 75 5.24 11.56 0.96
CA TYR A 75 5.22 10.11 0.82
C TYR A 75 4.07 9.49 1.62
N HIS A 76 3.93 9.82 2.90
CA HIS A 76 2.84 9.32 3.74
C HIS A 76 1.47 9.63 3.14
N ARG A 77 1.25 10.86 2.66
CA ARG A 77 -0.02 11.22 2.02
C ARG A 77 -0.28 10.46 0.72
N ALA A 78 0.75 10.18 -0.07
CA ALA A 78 0.61 9.36 -1.26
C ALA A 78 0.21 7.92 -0.91
N VAL A 79 0.85 7.33 0.10
CA VAL A 79 0.52 5.98 0.60
C VAL A 79 -0.89 5.94 1.18
N SER A 80 -1.27 6.86 2.07
CA SER A 80 -2.63 6.93 2.62
C SER A 80 -3.67 7.12 1.52
N CYS A 81 -3.38 7.93 0.51
CA CYS A 81 -4.26 8.11 -0.65
C CYS A 81 -4.44 6.81 -1.44
N ARG A 82 -3.36 6.03 -1.63
CA ARG A 82 -3.43 4.73 -2.29
C ARG A 82 -4.30 3.75 -1.50
N ILE A 83 -4.07 3.63 -0.20
CA ILE A 83 -4.80 2.71 0.69
C ILE A 83 -6.29 3.06 0.73
N THR A 84 -6.62 4.33 0.96
CA THR A 84 -8.02 4.79 1.03
C THR A 84 -8.78 4.55 -0.27
N ASN A 85 -8.15 4.71 -1.45
CA ASN A 85 -8.81 4.44 -2.72
C ASN A 85 -8.98 2.94 -3.01
N ILE A 86 -8.06 2.09 -2.54
CA ILE A 86 -8.25 0.62 -2.57
C ILE A 86 -9.45 0.24 -1.70
N GLN A 87 -9.55 0.79 -0.50
CA GLN A 87 -10.66 0.53 0.43
C GLN A 87 -12.01 1.02 -0.11
N LYS A 88 -12.05 2.22 -0.71
CA LYS A 88 -13.27 2.73 -1.36
C LYS A 88 -13.77 1.78 -2.44
N LYS A 89 -12.87 1.20 -3.26
CA LYS A 89 -13.25 0.18 -4.25
C LYS A 89 -13.83 -1.07 -3.59
N LYS A 90 -13.23 -1.56 -2.50
CA LYS A 90 -13.75 -2.72 -1.74
C LYS A 90 -15.14 -2.44 -1.16
N ASN A 91 -15.36 -1.25 -0.61
CA ASN A 91 -16.66 -0.86 -0.06
C ASN A 91 -17.72 -0.65 -1.15
N LEU A 92 -17.32 -0.13 -2.33
CA LEU A 92 -18.21 -0.01 -3.48
C LEU A 92 -18.65 -1.39 -4.00
N PHE A 93 -17.72 -2.35 -4.08
CA PHE A 93 -18.02 -3.75 -4.40
C PHE A 93 -18.90 -4.43 -3.34
N LYS A 94 -18.71 -4.13 -2.05
CA LYS A 94 -19.61 -4.64 -0.99
C LYS A 94 -21.02 -4.07 -1.10
N HIS A 95 -21.16 -2.80 -1.47
CA HIS A 95 -22.47 -2.18 -1.66
C HIS A 95 -23.23 -2.80 -2.85
N ASP A 96 -22.54 -3.07 -3.96
CA ASP A 96 -23.11 -3.78 -5.10
C ASP A 96 -23.53 -5.22 -4.75
N ILE A 97 -22.75 -5.93 -3.93
CA ILE A 97 -23.10 -7.27 -3.45
C ILE A 97 -24.27 -7.24 -2.46
N SER A 98 -24.34 -6.26 -1.55
CA SER A 98 -25.47 -6.12 -0.61
C SER A 98 -26.79 -5.75 -1.30
N ALA A 99 -26.73 -5.01 -2.40
CA ALA A 99 -27.89 -4.73 -3.25
C ALA A 99 -28.38 -6.00 -3.97
N LEU A 100 -27.49 -6.97 -4.22
CA LEU A 100 -27.83 -8.28 -4.79
C LEU A 100 -28.22 -9.33 -3.74
N GLN A 101 -27.87 -9.14 -2.45
CA GLN A 101 -28.11 -10.10 -1.35
C GLN A 101 -29.30 -9.76 -0.46
N SER A 102 -30.17 -8.81 -0.84
CA SER A 102 -31.38 -8.43 -0.09
C SER A 102 -32.47 -9.53 -0.03
N GLN A 103 -32.12 -10.80 -0.28
CA GLN A 103 -32.95 -11.99 -0.06
C GLN A 103 -32.33 -13.05 0.86
N ALA A 104 -31.18 -12.81 1.49
CA ALA A 104 -30.62 -13.74 2.48
C ALA A 104 -30.40 -13.03 3.83
N SER A 105 -31.15 -13.51 4.81
CA SER A 105 -31.29 -13.01 6.17
C SER A 105 -30.01 -13.06 7.02
N SER A 106 -29.73 -11.92 7.64
CA SER A 106 -29.19 -11.70 8.99
C SER A 106 -28.00 -12.52 9.48
N GLU A 107 -26.81 -11.91 9.39
CA GLU A 107 -25.82 -11.83 10.47
C GLU A 107 -24.70 -10.85 10.05
N ASN A 108 -24.95 -9.54 10.16
CA ASN A 108 -23.92 -8.52 9.91
C ASN A 108 -23.52 -7.88 11.24
N VAL A 109 -22.50 -8.47 11.87
CA VAL A 109 -21.76 -7.85 12.97
C VAL A 109 -20.99 -6.66 12.41
N LEU A 110 -21.29 -5.50 12.96
CA LEU A 110 -20.66 -4.21 12.74
C LEU A 110 -19.13 -4.34 12.76
N ILE A 111 -18.50 -4.25 11.58
CA ILE A 111 -17.08 -3.89 11.49
C ILE A 111 -17.04 -2.40 11.19
N GLU A 112 -17.13 -1.62 12.27
CA GLU A 112 -16.94 -0.18 12.28
C GLU A 112 -15.56 0.17 11.70
N THR A 113 -15.61 0.65 10.47
CA THR A 113 -14.83 1.75 9.89
C THR A 113 -13.83 2.45 10.83
N SER A 114 -12.67 1.84 11.06
CA SER A 114 -11.45 2.50 11.55
C SER A 114 -10.29 1.48 11.56
N ILE A 115 -9.64 1.27 10.40
CA ILE A 115 -8.50 0.34 10.34
C ILE A 115 -7.22 0.94 10.94
N PHE A 116 -7.20 2.22 11.35
CA PHE A 116 -6.32 2.71 12.41
C PHE A 116 -6.95 3.95 13.04
N PRO A 117 -7.43 3.88 14.30
CA PRO A 117 -7.81 5.08 15.01
C PRO A 117 -6.52 5.88 15.26
N LEU A 118 -6.42 7.06 14.64
CA LEU A 118 -5.52 8.09 15.13
C LEU A 118 -6.18 8.69 16.36
N SER A 119 -6.19 7.94 17.47
CA SER A 119 -6.60 8.46 18.77
C SER A 119 -5.36 8.68 19.63
N THR A 120 -5.23 9.93 20.03
CA THR A 120 -4.38 10.48 21.09
C THR A 120 -4.15 9.50 22.24
N GLN A 121 -2.87 9.26 22.55
CA GLN A 121 -2.28 8.42 23.63
C GLN A 121 -2.13 6.92 23.33
N GLU A 122 -1.03 6.54 22.66
CA GLU A 122 -0.53 5.14 22.61
C GLU A 122 0.97 5.09 22.92
N PRO A 123 1.50 3.99 23.50
CA PRO A 123 2.85 3.93 24.05
C PRO A 123 3.90 4.07 22.94
N ASN A 124 4.88 4.94 23.20
CA ASN A 124 5.84 5.45 22.23
C ASN A 124 7.07 4.52 22.11
N THR A 125 6.83 3.23 21.92
CA THR A 125 7.90 2.22 21.80
C THR A 125 8.14 1.87 20.33
N GLU A 126 9.42 1.85 19.94
CA GLU A 126 9.88 1.50 18.58
C GLU A 126 9.30 0.15 18.10
N GLU A 127 9.13 -0.80 19.01
CA GLU A 127 8.55 -2.13 18.75
C GLU A 127 7.09 -2.07 18.30
N HIS A 128 6.30 -1.12 18.83
CA HIS A 128 4.90 -0.92 18.43
C HIS A 128 4.79 -0.47 16.98
N TYR A 129 5.67 0.46 16.58
CA TYR A 129 5.74 0.92 15.18
C TYR A 129 6.23 -0.18 14.25
N ARG A 130 7.24 -0.96 14.67
CA ARG A 130 7.71 -2.13 13.93
C ARG A 130 6.57 -3.13 13.74
N LEU A 131 5.82 -3.47 14.77
CA LEU A 131 4.67 -4.38 14.66
C LEU A 131 3.62 -3.84 13.69
N LYS A 132 3.23 -2.56 13.81
CA LYS A 132 2.27 -1.93 12.87
C LYS A 132 2.75 -2.00 11.43
N MET A 133 4.04 -1.74 11.18
CA MET A 133 4.64 -1.84 9.85
C MET A 133 4.60 -3.26 9.29
N HIS A 134 4.97 -4.26 10.09
CA HIS A 134 4.91 -5.67 9.69
C HIS A 134 3.49 -6.14 9.41
N LYS A 135 2.52 -5.78 10.26
CA LYS A 135 1.09 -6.08 10.03
C LYS A 135 0.60 -5.52 8.69
N CYS A 136 0.94 -4.27 8.38
CA CYS A 136 0.58 -3.64 7.11
C CYS A 136 1.21 -4.35 5.91
N ALA A 137 2.50 -4.71 6.00
CA ALA A 137 3.20 -5.40 4.92
C ALA A 137 2.61 -6.79 4.66
N LEU A 138 2.39 -7.58 5.72
CA LEU A 138 1.76 -8.90 5.64
C LEU A 138 0.33 -8.82 5.10
N TYR A 139 -0.45 -7.82 5.51
CA TYR A 139 -1.78 -7.58 4.95
C TYR A 139 -1.73 -7.35 3.43
N CYS A 140 -0.78 -6.54 2.95
CA CYS A 140 -0.61 -6.31 1.51
C CYS A 140 -0.27 -7.60 0.75
N ILE A 141 0.60 -8.45 1.30
CA ILE A 141 1.00 -9.73 0.70
C ILE A 141 -0.19 -10.69 0.64
N LEU A 142 -0.91 -10.88 1.75
CA LEU A 142 -2.06 -11.78 1.83
C LEU A 142 -3.22 -11.33 0.94
N GLU A 143 -3.47 -10.03 0.85
CA GLU A 143 -4.47 -9.48 -0.07
C GLU A 143 -4.07 -9.64 -1.55
N ASP A 144 -2.79 -9.55 -1.87
CA ASP A 144 -2.30 -9.82 -3.23
C ASP A 144 -2.50 -11.30 -3.59
N LEU A 145 -2.20 -12.21 -2.65
CA LEU A 145 -2.50 -13.65 -2.79
C LEU A 145 -4.00 -13.93 -2.91
N LYS A 146 -4.85 -13.14 -2.26
CA LYS A 146 -6.30 -13.30 -2.32
C LYS A 146 -6.88 -12.92 -3.69
N TRP A 147 -6.42 -11.83 -4.29
CA TRP A 147 -7.08 -11.25 -5.46
C TRP A 147 -6.34 -11.41 -6.78
N ASN A 148 -5.02 -11.56 -6.73
CA ASN A 148 -4.15 -11.54 -7.91
C ASN A 148 -3.50 -12.90 -8.19
N SER A 149 -3.09 -13.64 -7.15
CA SER A 149 -2.52 -15.00 -7.30
C SER A 149 -3.48 -16.09 -7.81
N PRO A 150 -4.80 -16.07 -7.56
CA PRO A 150 -5.66 -17.14 -8.05
C PRO A 150 -6.08 -16.95 -9.51
N ARG A 151 -5.83 -15.76 -10.09
CA ARG A 151 -6.08 -15.49 -11.52
C ARG A 151 -4.98 -16.06 -12.42
N THR A 152 -3.84 -16.44 -11.84
CA THR A 152 -2.65 -16.93 -12.53
C THR A 152 -2.50 -18.45 -12.43
N VAL A 153 -3.11 -19.12 -11.45
CA VAL A 153 -3.15 -20.60 -11.35
C VAL A 153 -4.26 -21.15 -12.28
N PRO A 154 -3.93 -21.75 -13.43
CA PRO A 154 -4.93 -22.36 -14.29
C PRO A 154 -5.51 -23.59 -13.56
N HIS A 155 -6.84 -23.73 -13.52
CA HIS A 155 -7.60 -24.89 -13.01
C HIS A 155 -8.01 -24.94 -11.52
N MET A 156 -7.91 -23.85 -10.74
CA MET A 156 -8.60 -23.82 -9.43
C MET A 156 -10.12 -23.66 -9.62
N ASP A 157 -10.93 -24.56 -9.06
CA ASP A 157 -12.38 -24.45 -9.11
C ASP A 157 -12.90 -23.34 -8.15
N VAL A 158 -14.15 -22.93 -8.35
CA VAL A 158 -14.76 -21.80 -7.61
C VAL A 158 -14.85 -22.07 -6.11
N ASP A 159 -15.06 -23.32 -5.70
CA ASP A 159 -15.18 -23.69 -4.29
C ASP A 159 -13.81 -23.65 -3.60
N SER A 160 -12.76 -24.18 -4.27
CA SER A 160 -11.38 -24.06 -3.81
C SER A 160 -10.94 -22.60 -3.65
N LEU A 161 -11.31 -21.73 -4.59
CA LEU A 161 -11.05 -20.28 -4.48
C LEU A 161 -11.76 -19.63 -3.28
N LYS A 162 -12.98 -20.05 -3.01
CA LYS A 162 -13.76 -19.56 -1.86
C LYS A 162 -13.11 -20.02 -0.55
N THR A 163 -12.71 -21.28 -0.45
CA THR A 163 -12.00 -21.82 0.72
C THR A 163 -10.67 -21.10 0.95
N LEU A 164 -9.89 -20.85 -0.11
CA LEU A 164 -8.65 -20.08 -0.01
C LEU A 164 -8.88 -18.68 0.54
N ASN A 165 -9.91 -17.99 0.03
CA ASN A 165 -10.26 -16.64 0.50
C ASN A 165 -10.65 -16.62 1.97
N GLU A 166 -11.40 -17.62 2.43
CA GLU A 166 -11.79 -17.78 3.84
C GLU A 166 -10.58 -18.07 4.75
N ILE A 167 -9.64 -18.90 4.30
CA ILE A 167 -8.39 -19.18 5.03
C ILE A 167 -7.54 -17.91 5.14
N ILE A 168 -7.36 -17.19 4.03
CA ILE A 168 -6.61 -15.92 4.03
C ILE A 168 -7.25 -14.90 4.97
N ASP A 169 -8.59 -14.78 4.98
CA ASP A 169 -9.28 -13.86 5.88
C ASP A 169 -9.04 -14.20 7.35
N LYS A 170 -8.99 -15.49 7.71
CA LYS A 170 -8.63 -15.92 9.07
C LYS A 170 -7.19 -15.55 9.43
N HIS A 171 -6.23 -15.75 8.53
CA HIS A 171 -4.84 -15.32 8.77
C HIS A 171 -4.72 -13.80 8.92
N ILE A 172 -5.44 -13.03 8.10
CA ILE A 172 -5.49 -11.56 8.22
C ILE A 172 -6.04 -11.16 9.59
N LEU A 173 -7.12 -11.80 10.06
CA LEU A 173 -7.67 -11.59 11.39
C LEU A 173 -6.65 -11.91 12.50
N ASN A 174 -5.94 -13.03 12.39
CA ASN A 174 -4.93 -13.41 13.38
C ASN A 174 -3.76 -12.41 13.42
N ILE A 175 -3.30 -11.93 12.27
CA ILE A 175 -2.29 -10.86 12.18
C ILE A 175 -2.83 -9.55 12.76
N TRP A 176 -4.08 -9.20 12.44
CA TRP A 176 -4.74 -8.00 12.94
C TRP A 176 -4.76 -7.98 14.48
N HIS A 177 -5.20 -9.07 15.10
CA HIS A 177 -5.34 -9.21 16.55
C HIS A 177 -4.01 -9.45 17.29
N SER A 178 -2.91 -9.72 16.58
CA SER A 178 -1.63 -9.96 17.24
C SER A 178 -1.14 -8.76 18.06
N THR A 179 -0.60 -9.00 19.25
CA THR A 179 -0.12 -7.93 20.13
C THR A 179 1.38 -7.70 20.00
N ASP A 180 2.11 -8.68 19.47
CA ASP A 180 3.58 -8.72 19.48
C ASP A 180 4.13 -9.36 18.20
N ILE A 181 5.38 -9.03 17.88
CA ILE A 181 6.07 -9.53 16.67
C ILE A 181 6.20 -11.06 16.70
N SER A 182 6.45 -11.65 17.86
CA SER A 182 6.59 -13.10 18.03
C SER A 182 5.34 -13.88 17.55
N GLN A 183 4.15 -13.30 17.66
CA GLN A 183 2.90 -13.94 17.23
C GLN A 183 2.74 -13.94 15.70
N ILE A 184 3.42 -13.02 15.01
CA ILE A 184 3.42 -12.94 13.54
C ILE A 184 4.70 -13.46 12.92
N GLN A 185 5.68 -13.91 13.71
CA GLN A 185 7.00 -14.32 13.24
C GLN A 185 6.91 -15.43 12.17
N LYS A 186 5.99 -16.38 12.31
CA LYS A 186 5.73 -17.43 11.30
C LYS A 186 5.41 -16.86 9.91
N TYR A 187 4.69 -15.74 9.85
CA TYR A 187 4.39 -15.07 8.59
C TYR A 187 5.58 -14.26 8.09
N LEU A 188 6.35 -13.66 9.01
CA LEU A 188 7.58 -12.95 8.65
C LEU A 188 8.59 -13.89 8.02
N ASP A 189 8.83 -15.05 8.61
CA ASP A 189 9.78 -16.05 8.09
C ASP A 189 9.35 -16.56 6.72
N MET A 190 8.05 -16.85 6.53
CA MET A 190 7.50 -17.29 5.25
C MET A 190 7.64 -16.22 4.17
N PHE A 191 7.29 -14.97 4.49
CA PHE A 191 7.24 -13.89 3.51
C PHE A 191 8.49 -13.00 3.51
N GLN A 192 9.55 -13.40 4.22
CA GLN A 192 10.82 -12.69 4.32
C GLN A 192 11.37 -12.30 2.93
N PRO A 193 11.34 -13.16 1.89
CA PRO A 193 11.79 -12.78 0.55
C PRO A 193 11.02 -11.59 -0.04
N PHE A 194 9.72 -11.47 0.23
CA PHE A 194 8.89 -10.35 -0.23
C PHE A 194 9.13 -9.08 0.57
N LEU A 195 9.37 -9.22 1.87
CA LEU A 195 9.65 -8.11 2.77
C LEU A 195 11.00 -7.47 2.43
N ASP A 196 12.04 -8.28 2.21
CA ASP A 196 13.40 -7.83 1.91
C ASP A 196 13.54 -7.30 0.48
N LEU A 197 12.90 -7.94 -0.50
CA LEU A 197 12.95 -7.51 -1.90
C LEU A 197 11.87 -6.48 -2.25
N HIS A 198 10.98 -6.15 -1.31
CA HIS A 198 9.83 -5.26 -1.50
C HIS A 198 8.97 -5.65 -2.71
N MET A 199 8.72 -6.95 -2.87
CA MET A 199 7.95 -7.51 -3.98
C MET A 199 6.61 -8.06 -3.48
N LEU A 200 5.66 -8.19 -4.39
CA LEU A 200 4.39 -8.86 -4.09
C LEU A 200 4.35 -10.23 -4.80
N PRO A 201 3.61 -11.22 -4.26
CA PRO A 201 3.51 -12.55 -4.86
C PRO A 201 3.12 -12.56 -6.33
N ASN A 202 2.27 -11.63 -6.80
CA ASN A 202 1.90 -11.51 -8.21
C ASN A 202 3.07 -11.16 -9.15
N THR A 203 4.26 -10.85 -8.63
CA THR A 203 5.48 -10.64 -9.44
C THR A 203 6.23 -11.94 -9.74
N LEU A 204 5.91 -13.03 -9.06
CA LEU A 204 6.54 -14.35 -9.23
C LEU A 204 5.94 -15.12 -10.41
N ASP A 205 6.61 -16.19 -10.84
CA ASP A 205 6.03 -17.12 -11.81
C ASP A 205 4.82 -17.87 -11.21
N ILE A 206 3.94 -18.37 -12.07
CA ILE A 206 2.70 -19.07 -11.70
C ILE A 206 2.98 -20.24 -10.74
N LYS A 207 4.06 -20.98 -10.97
CA LYS A 207 4.43 -22.14 -10.12
C LYS A 207 4.83 -21.70 -8.72
N GLU A 208 5.66 -20.67 -8.63
CA GLU A 208 6.11 -20.13 -7.34
C GLU A 208 4.93 -19.52 -6.56
N GLN A 209 4.00 -18.86 -7.25
CA GLN A 209 2.77 -18.37 -6.62
C GLN A 209 1.93 -19.50 -6.02
N ALA A 210 1.82 -20.64 -6.73
CA ALA A 210 1.09 -21.81 -6.24
C ALA A 210 1.74 -22.40 -4.98
N ASP A 211 3.06 -22.40 -4.88
CA ASP A 211 3.78 -22.89 -3.70
C ASP A 211 3.44 -22.06 -2.45
N TYR A 212 3.34 -20.73 -2.57
CA TYR A 212 2.93 -19.88 -1.45
C TYR A 212 1.45 -20.03 -1.08
N VAL A 213 0.58 -20.25 -2.07
CA VAL A 213 -0.83 -20.57 -1.80
C VAL A 213 -0.94 -21.88 -1.03
N HIS A 214 -0.19 -22.91 -1.43
CA HIS A 214 -0.13 -24.18 -0.70
C HIS A 214 0.44 -24.01 0.71
N ALA A 215 1.51 -23.22 0.85
CA ALA A 215 2.10 -22.94 2.16
C ALA A 215 1.10 -22.26 3.12
N ILE A 216 0.27 -21.34 2.62
CA ILE A 216 -0.82 -20.74 3.41
C ILE A 216 -1.84 -21.79 3.82
N TYR A 217 -2.21 -22.71 2.93
CA TYR A 217 -3.14 -23.80 3.24
C TYR A 217 -2.65 -24.71 4.37
N GLU A 218 -1.34 -24.96 4.43
CA GLU A 218 -0.74 -25.81 5.46
C GLU A 218 -0.44 -25.07 6.76
N MET A 219 -0.43 -23.74 6.75
CA MET A 219 -0.20 -22.97 7.97
C MET A 219 -1.37 -23.13 8.94
N PRO A 220 -1.11 -23.47 10.22
CA PRO A 220 -2.14 -23.44 11.23
C PRO A 220 -2.60 -21.98 11.41
N VAL A 221 -3.91 -21.79 11.24
CA VAL A 221 -4.62 -20.54 11.51
C VAL A 221 -4.50 -20.24 13.01
#